data_AF-A0A6I3E1M2-F1
#
_entry.id   AF-A0A6I3E1M2-F1
#
_cell.length_a   1.000
_cell.length_b   1.000
_cell.length_c   1.000
_cell.angle_alpha   90.00
_cell.angle_beta   90.00
_cell.angle_gamma   90.00
#
_symmetry.space_group_name_H-M   'P 1'
#
loop_
_entity.id
_entity.type
_entity.pdbx_description
1 polymer ?
#
loop_
_entity_poly.entity_id
_entity_poly.type
_entity_poly.pdbx_seq_one_letter_code
_entity_poly.pdbx_strand_id
1 'polypeptide(L)'
;MSAEEKKSGRVYDVEPSQLYAEFMKTGWAPSPLHGITPDDVATYAFSRRQALSAAFPGMRLILPSGNYKVRSNDTDYLYRPHSAFAYYTGVQG
;
A
#
# COMPACT_ATOMS: atom_id res chain seq x y z
N MET A 1 0.09 15.38 24.63
CA MET A 1 0.71 14.27 23.90
C MET A 1 -0.08 13.03 24.27
N SER A 2 -1.00 12.62 23.40
CA SER A 2 -1.93 11.52 23.70
C SER A 2 -1.17 10.21 23.67
N ALA A 3 -1.22 9.46 24.78
CA ALA A 3 -0.67 8.12 24.86
C ALA A 3 -1.40 7.21 23.86
N GLU A 4 -0.62 6.49 23.07
CA GLU A 4 -1.10 5.58 22.04
C GLU A 4 -1.79 4.37 22.69
N GLU A 5 -3.10 4.26 22.48
CA GLU A 5 -3.93 3.20 23.04
C GLU A 5 -3.59 1.89 22.33
N LYS A 6 -2.74 1.05 22.95
CA LYS A 6 -2.46 -0.32 22.49
C LYS A 6 -3.78 -1.11 22.47
N LYS A 7 -4.31 -1.38 21.28
CA LYS A 7 -5.39 -2.36 21.08
C LYS A 7 -5.01 -3.65 21.79
N SER A 8 -5.86 -4.10 22.72
CA SER A 8 -5.68 -5.39 23.39
C SER A 8 -5.74 -6.49 22.32
N GLY A 9 -4.61 -7.18 22.11
CA GLY A 9 -4.55 -8.36 21.25
C GLY A 9 -5.42 -9.49 21.79
N ARG A 10 -5.78 -10.45 20.94
CA ARG A 10 -6.47 -11.67 21.39
C ARG A 10 -5.52 -12.46 22.31
N VAL A 11 -6.06 -13.35 23.14
CA VAL A 11 -5.27 -14.17 24.08
C VAL A 11 -4.13 -14.96 23.40
N TYR A 12 -4.29 -15.26 22.11
CA TYR A 12 -3.31 -16.00 21.31
C TYR A 12 -2.37 -15.12 20.48
N ASP A 13 -2.54 -13.80 20.51
CA ASP A 13 -1.65 -12.84 19.85
C ASP A 13 -0.46 -12.55 20.79
N VAL A 14 0.39 -13.56 20.98
CA VAL A 14 1.59 -13.45 21.81
C VAL A 14 2.70 -12.81 21.00
N GLU A 15 3.37 -11.78 21.56
CA GLU A 15 4.53 -11.18 20.91
C GLU A 15 5.65 -12.23 20.76
N PRO A 16 6.23 -12.38 19.56
CA PRO A 16 7.32 -13.32 19.35
C PRO A 16 8.53 -12.97 20.22
N SER A 17 9.27 -13.98 20.68
CA SER A 17 10.52 -13.75 21.40
C SER A 17 11.52 -13.03 20.49
N GLN A 18 12.41 -12.22 21.10
CA GLN A 18 13.42 -11.47 20.34
C GLN A 18 14.29 -12.39 19.47
N LEU A 19 14.69 -13.55 20.00
CA LEU A 19 15.48 -14.54 19.25
C LEU A 19 14.73 -15.07 18.03
N TYR A 20 13.43 -15.32 18.16
CA TYR A 20 12.61 -15.79 17.06
C TYR A 20 12.41 -14.68 16.01
N ALA A 21 12.16 -13.45 16.43
CA ALA A 21 12.04 -12.31 15.52
C ALA A 21 13.33 -12.04 14.73
N GLU A 22 14.51 -12.15 15.36
CA GLU A 22 15.79 -12.03 14.67
C GLU A 22 16.03 -13.18 13.69
N PHE A 23 15.72 -14.43 14.10
CA PHE A 23 15.81 -15.58 13.20
C PHE A 23 14.96 -15.38 11.93
N MET A 24 13.72 -14.91 12.07
CA MET A 24 12.79 -14.68 10.96
C MET A 24 13.26 -13.59 9.96
N LYS A 25 14.24 -12.75 10.29
CA LYS A 25 14.86 -11.78 9.36
C LYS A 25 15.97 -12.39 8.50
N THR A 26 16.43 -13.59 8.83
CA THR A 26 17.60 -14.23 8.19
C THR A 26 17.18 -15.40 7.29
N GLY A 27 18.10 -15.89 6.45
CA GLY A 27 17.86 -17.07 5.61
C GLY A 27 17.01 -16.85 4.36
N TRP A 28 16.52 -15.63 4.14
CA TRP A 28 15.83 -15.26 2.89
C TRP A 28 16.82 -15.21 1.73
N ALA A 29 16.39 -15.68 0.55
CA ALA A 29 17.14 -15.48 -0.67
C ALA A 29 17.33 -13.97 -0.94
N PRO A 30 18.48 -13.54 -1.48
CA PRO A 30 18.71 -12.13 -1.80
C PRO A 30 17.66 -11.66 -2.79
N SER A 31 17.03 -10.51 -2.52
CA SER A 31 16.15 -9.86 -3.49
C SER A 31 16.99 -9.40 -4.68
N PRO A 32 16.71 -9.86 -5.92
CA PRO A 32 17.47 -9.45 -7.08
C PRO A 32 17.05 -8.03 -7.49
N LEU A 33 17.71 -7.02 -6.92
CA LEU A 33 17.42 -5.60 -7.17
C LEU A 33 18.17 -5.03 -8.39
N HIS A 34 18.64 -5.89 -9.29
CA HIS A 34 19.42 -5.50 -10.46
C HIS A 34 18.50 -4.97 -11.58
N GLY A 35 18.91 -3.89 -12.25
CA GLY A 35 18.20 -3.37 -13.42
C GLY A 35 16.86 -2.70 -13.13
N ILE A 36 16.56 -2.39 -11.86
CA ILE A 36 15.34 -1.66 -11.52
C ILE A 36 15.44 -0.25 -12.09
N THR A 37 14.49 0.08 -12.94
CA THR A 37 14.32 1.41 -13.51
C THR A 37 12.92 1.91 -13.16
N PRO A 38 12.72 3.23 -13.00
CA PRO A 38 11.40 3.78 -12.81
C PRO A 38 10.51 3.45 -14.02
N ASP A 39 9.26 3.10 -13.75
CA ASP A 39 8.24 2.98 -14.78
C ASP A 39 8.01 4.35 -15.45
N ASP A 40 7.75 4.37 -16.75
CA ASP A 40 7.43 5.57 -17.54
C ASP A 40 6.31 6.41 -16.88
N VAL A 41 5.36 5.74 -16.20
CA VAL A 41 4.24 6.42 -15.52
C VAL A 41 4.68 7.28 -14.34
N ALA A 42 5.84 7.03 -13.73
CA ALA A 42 6.28 7.67 -12.50
C ALA A 42 6.36 9.20 -12.62
N THR A 43 6.93 9.68 -13.71
CA THR A 43 7.08 11.13 -14.00
C THR A 43 5.72 11.80 -14.22
N TYR A 44 4.79 11.12 -14.90
CA TYR A 44 3.44 11.63 -15.11
C TYR A 44 2.62 11.66 -13.81
N ALA A 45 2.71 10.60 -13.00
CA ALA A 45 2.04 10.55 -11.71
C ALA A 45 2.53 11.66 -10.77
N PHE A 46 3.84 11.95 -10.77
CA PHE A 46 4.42 13.06 -10.01
C PHE A 46 3.83 14.42 -10.42
N SER A 47 3.89 14.76 -11.71
CA SER A 47 3.37 16.05 -12.22
C SER A 47 1.87 16.22 -11.97
N ARG A 48 1.07 15.16 -12.17
CA ARG A 48 -0.38 15.16 -11.89
C ARG A 48 -0.68 15.43 -10.42
N ARG A 49 0.06 14.80 -9.50
CA ARG A 49 -0.13 15.03 -8.05
C ARG A 49 0.27 16.44 -7.65
N GLN A 50 1.30 17.03 -8.26
CA GLN A 50 1.66 18.42 -8.01
C GLN A 50 0.53 19.38 -8.41
N ALA A 51 -0.02 19.20 -9.61
CA ALA A 51 -1.16 19.99 -10.09
C ALA A 51 -2.40 19.80 -9.20
N LEU A 52 -2.70 18.56 -8.81
CA LEU A 52 -3.81 18.24 -7.92
C LEU A 52 -3.63 18.90 -6.54
N SER A 53 -2.45 18.80 -5.94
CA SER A 53 -2.18 19.39 -4.63
C SER A 53 -2.27 20.92 -4.65
N ALA A 54 -1.86 21.57 -5.75
CA ALA A 54 -1.95 23.01 -5.90
C ALA A 54 -3.41 23.51 -5.95
N ALA A 55 -4.33 22.70 -6.46
CA ALA A 55 -5.76 23.03 -6.52
C ALA A 55 -6.47 22.91 -5.15
N PHE A 56 -5.88 22.18 -4.19
CA PHE A 56 -6.46 21.93 -2.86
C PHE A 56 -5.46 22.23 -1.72
N PRO A 57 -5.03 23.49 -1.57
CA PRO A 57 -4.03 23.86 -0.58
C PRO A 57 -4.53 23.60 0.85
N GLY A 58 -3.68 23.00 1.68
CA GLY A 58 -3.99 22.71 3.09
C GLY A 58 -4.98 21.56 3.31
N MET A 59 -5.46 20.91 2.25
CA MET A 59 -6.39 19.80 2.34
C MET A 59 -5.68 18.45 2.17
N ARG A 60 -6.09 17.46 2.95
CA ARG A 60 -5.69 16.07 2.73
C ARG A 60 -6.64 15.41 1.75
N LEU A 61 -6.13 15.05 0.58
CA LEU A 61 -6.86 14.28 -0.42
C LEU A 61 -6.64 12.78 -0.19
N ILE A 62 -7.73 12.02 -0.19
CA ILE A 62 -7.70 10.56 -0.09
C ILE A 62 -8.25 9.99 -1.39
N LEU A 63 -7.42 9.24 -2.10
CA LEU A 63 -7.78 8.55 -3.34
C LEU A 63 -7.82 7.05 -3.04
N PRO A 64 -8.99 6.46 -2.74
CA PRO A 64 -9.07 5.03 -2.48
C PRO A 64 -8.81 4.24 -3.77
N SER A 65 -8.06 3.14 -3.65
CA SER A 65 -7.80 2.24 -4.78
C SER A 65 -9.04 1.48 -5.23
N GLY A 66 -10.04 1.32 -4.34
CA GLY A 66 -11.24 0.52 -4.59
C GLY A 66 -11.06 -0.91 -4.11
N ASN A 67 -12.16 -1.67 -4.13
CA ASN A 67 -12.22 -3.04 -3.63
C ASN A 67 -12.53 -4.04 -4.74
N TYR A 68 -12.30 -5.31 -4.47
CA TYR A 68 -12.79 -6.41 -5.30
C TYR A 68 -14.32 -6.37 -5.39
N LYS A 69 -14.83 -6.85 -6.52
CA LYS A 69 -16.27 -6.99 -6.76
C LYS A 69 -16.61 -8.47 -6.82
N VAL A 70 -17.52 -8.90 -5.95
CA VAL A 70 -18.03 -10.27 -5.94
C VAL A 70 -18.70 -10.57 -7.28
N ARG A 71 -18.31 -11.69 -7.90
CA ARG A 71 -18.95 -12.27 -9.08
C ARG A 71 -20.01 -13.27 -8.67
N SER A 72 -19.67 -14.19 -7.77
CA SER A 72 -20.58 -15.21 -7.22
C SER A 72 -19.99 -15.78 -5.94
N ASN A 73 -20.76 -15.78 -4.85
CA ASN A 73 -20.32 -16.29 -3.54
C ASN A 73 -18.98 -15.67 -3.08
N ASP A 74 -17.97 -16.51 -2.89
CA ASP A 74 -16.60 -16.19 -2.47
C ASP A 74 -15.64 -15.94 -3.66
N THR A 75 -16.17 -15.87 -4.88
CA THR A 75 -15.39 -15.58 -6.09
C THR A 75 -15.58 -14.13 -6.54
N ASP A 76 -14.47 -13.41 -6.67
CA ASP A 76 -14.42 -12.04 -7.16
C ASP A 76 -14.11 -11.95 -8.67
N TYR A 77 -14.45 -10.82 -9.28
CA TYR A 77 -13.85 -10.38 -10.54
C TYR A 77 -12.38 -10.00 -10.34
N LEU A 78 -11.62 -9.99 -11.44
CA LEU A 78 -10.26 -9.43 -11.43
C LEU A 78 -10.26 -8.01 -10.86
N TYR A 79 -9.28 -7.74 -10.01
CA TYR A 79 -9.12 -6.44 -9.41
C TYR A 79 -8.96 -5.38 -10.49
N ARG A 80 -9.74 -4.30 -10.35
CA ARG A 80 -9.57 -3.10 -11.17
C ARG A 80 -9.52 -1.89 -10.25
N PRO A 81 -8.38 -1.19 -10.17
CA PRO A 81 -8.29 0.01 -9.37
C PRO A 81 -9.22 1.11 -9.90
N HIS A 82 -9.69 1.97 -9.00
CA HIS A 82 -10.43 3.17 -9.35
C HIS A 82 -9.58 4.05 -10.28
N SER A 83 -10.20 4.60 -11.32
CA SER A 83 -9.50 5.35 -12.37
C SER A 83 -8.70 6.53 -11.82
N ALA A 84 -9.26 7.27 -10.86
CA ALA A 84 -8.54 8.38 -10.23
C ALA A 84 -7.30 7.89 -9.46
N PHE A 85 -7.39 6.76 -8.74
CA PHE A 85 -6.24 6.19 -8.04
C PHE A 85 -5.15 5.83 -9.05
N ALA A 86 -5.47 4.98 -10.03
CA ALA A 86 -4.51 4.56 -11.05
C ALA A 86 -3.89 5.76 -11.80
N TYR A 87 -4.68 6.79 -12.10
CA TYR A 87 -4.21 7.99 -12.81
C TYR A 87 -3.19 8.81 -12.01
N TYR A 88 -3.39 8.96 -10.70
CA TYR A 88 -2.54 9.79 -9.84
C TYR A 88 -1.39 9.01 -9.17
N THR A 89 -1.49 7.68 -9.07
CA THR A 89 -0.43 6.85 -8.46
C THR A 89 0.41 6.11 -9.49
N GLY A 90 -0.14 5.79 -10.66
CA GLY A 90 0.48 4.89 -11.63
C GLY A 90 0.45 3.42 -11.22
N VAL A 91 -0.17 3.09 -10.08
CA VAL A 91 -0.25 1.72 -9.57
C VAL A 91 -1.44 1.02 -10.22
N GLN A 92 -1.12 -0.03 -10.97
CA GLN A 92 -2.06 -1.03 -11.46
C GLN A 92 -1.85 -2.31 -10.64
N GLY A 93 -2.89 -3.12 -10.47
CA GLY A 93 -2.82 -4.38 -9.70
C GLY A 93 -1.92 -5.44 -10.34
#